data_AF-A0A7W8EXF1-F1
#
_entry.id   AF-A0A7W8EXF1-F1
#
_cell.length_a   1.000
_cell.length_b   1.000
_cell.length_c   1.000
_cell.angle_alpha   90.00
_cell.angle_beta   90.00
_cell.angle_gamma   90.00
#
_symmetry.space_group_name_H-M   'P 1'
#
loop_
_entity.id
_entity.type
_entity.pdbx_description
1 polymer ?
#
loop_
_entity_poly.entity_id
_entity_poly.type
_entity_poly.pdbx_seq_one_letter_code
_entity_poly.pdbx_strand_id
1 'polypeptide(L)'
;MPGTTLFPPRSAELTAADLTLADVESLTAYLQVRLDGVRDRHSLSSDEWRTALALGLAVSGQARRVRDTFADDSAELLRARRRQWNQLVILAAPWDSAAGYDTARWCDVQHVDVAEAAKSAAIRRSLL
;
A
#
# COMPACT_ATOMS: atom_id res chain seq x y z
N MET A 1 -0.28 -34.86 -12.92
CA MET A 1 -1.14 -33.76 -12.46
C MET A 1 -0.41 -32.44 -12.75
N PRO A 2 -0.80 -31.63 -13.75
CA PRO A 2 -0.30 -30.27 -13.85
C PRO A 2 -1.30 -29.35 -13.12
N GLY A 3 -0.82 -28.47 -12.25
CA GLY A 3 -1.72 -27.54 -11.59
C GLY A 3 -1.15 -26.89 -10.36
N THR A 4 0.00 -26.21 -10.47
CA THR A 4 0.33 -25.16 -9.51
C THR A 4 1.28 -24.14 -10.14
N THR A 5 0.73 -23.20 -10.91
CA THR A 5 1.37 -21.89 -11.08
C THR A 5 1.19 -21.15 -9.75
N LEU A 6 2.16 -21.27 -8.83
CA LEU A 6 2.07 -20.69 -7.49
C LEU A 6 2.43 -19.19 -7.43
N PHE A 7 2.77 -18.55 -8.55
CA PHE A 7 2.98 -17.10 -8.60
C PHE A 7 2.61 -16.57 -9.99
N PRO A 8 1.77 -15.53 -10.10
CA PRO A 8 1.61 -14.83 -11.37
C PRO A 8 2.95 -14.18 -11.78
N PRO A 9 3.23 -14.06 -13.09
CA PRO A 9 4.43 -13.39 -13.60
C PRO A 9 4.51 -11.97 -13.03
N ARG A 10 5.75 -11.50 -12.74
CA ARG A 10 6.07 -10.14 -12.27
C ARG A 10 5.17 -9.13 -12.97
N SER A 11 4.35 -8.44 -12.20
CA SER A 11 3.30 -7.57 -12.74
C SER A 11 3.92 -6.53 -13.67
N ALA A 12 3.34 -6.40 -14.87
CA ALA A 12 3.19 -5.09 -15.47
C ALA A 12 2.78 -4.12 -14.35
N GLU A 13 3.51 -3.01 -14.19
CA GLU A 13 3.36 -1.98 -13.15
C GLU A 13 2.01 -2.04 -12.43
N LEU A 14 1.99 -2.51 -11.17
CA LEU A 14 0.77 -2.61 -10.34
C LEU A 14 -0.04 -1.31 -10.47
N THR A 15 -1.30 -1.41 -10.88
CA THR A 15 -2.18 -0.26 -11.07
C THR A 15 -3.14 -0.08 -9.89
N ALA A 16 -3.81 1.06 -9.81
CA ALA A 16 -4.78 1.29 -8.75
C ALA A 16 -5.99 0.34 -8.85
N ALA A 17 -6.35 -0.06 -10.07
CA ALA A 17 -7.38 -1.06 -10.32
C ALA A 17 -6.99 -2.47 -9.84
N ASP A 18 -5.69 -2.78 -9.75
CA ASP A 18 -5.20 -4.09 -9.29
C ASP A 18 -5.08 -4.21 -7.75
N LEU A 19 -5.22 -3.08 -7.04
CA LEU A 19 -5.26 -3.06 -5.58
C LEU A 19 -6.55 -3.67 -5.07
N THR A 20 -6.45 -4.38 -3.95
CA THR A 20 -7.57 -5.01 -3.26
C THR A 20 -7.65 -4.53 -1.81
N LEU A 21 -8.80 -4.73 -1.16
CA LEU A 21 -8.92 -4.49 0.27
C LEU A 21 -7.92 -5.32 1.09
N ALA A 22 -7.58 -6.52 0.63
CA ALA A 22 -6.60 -7.39 1.28
C ALA A 22 -5.19 -6.77 1.31
N ASP A 23 -4.81 -5.99 0.29
CA ASP A 23 -3.52 -5.27 0.29
C ASP A 23 -3.51 -4.18 1.36
N VAL A 24 -4.63 -3.45 1.50
CA VAL A 24 -4.79 -2.42 2.53
C VAL A 24 -4.74 -3.04 3.92
N GLU A 25 -5.45 -4.15 4.12
CA GLU A 25 -5.53 -4.85 5.40
C GLU A 25 -4.18 -5.45 5.80
N SER A 26 -3.50 -6.12 4.87
CA SER A 26 -2.19 -6.74 5.13
C SER A 26 -1.12 -5.70 5.47
N LEU A 27 -1.04 -4.59 4.73
CA LEU A 27 -0.10 -3.51 5.05
C LEU A 27 -0.45 -2.83 6.39
N THR A 28 -1.73 -2.60 6.65
CA THR A 28 -2.18 -2.03 7.93
C THR A 28 -1.81 -2.92 9.11
N ALA A 29 -2.08 -4.23 9.00
CA ALA A 29 -1.76 -5.20 10.04
C ALA A 29 -0.24 -5.28 10.28
N TYR A 30 0.55 -5.27 9.20
CA TYR A 30 2.01 -5.26 9.27
C TYR A 30 2.56 -4.08 10.08
N LEU A 31 2.00 -2.89 9.87
CA LEU A 31 2.38 -1.68 10.62
C LEU A 31 1.89 -1.73 12.06
N GLN A 32 0.64 -2.16 12.30
CA GLN A 32 0.06 -2.25 13.64
C GLN A 32 0.87 -3.18 14.54
N VAL A 33 1.27 -4.37 14.07
CA VAL A 33 2.12 -5.30 14.84
C VAL A 33 3.41 -4.64 15.35
N ARG A 34 4.03 -3.79 14.53
CA ARG A 34 5.27 -3.08 14.92
C ARG A 34 5.03 -1.98 15.92
N LEU A 35 3.98 -1.20 15.71
CA LEU A 35 3.61 -0.10 16.60
C LEU A 35 3.18 -0.63 17.97
N ASP A 36 2.43 -1.72 17.99
CA ASP A 36 2.06 -2.42 19.23
C ASP A 36 3.30 -2.99 19.93
N GLY A 37 4.25 -3.57 19.18
CA GLY A 37 5.53 -4.01 19.73
C GLY A 37 6.39 -2.88 20.33
N VAL A 38 6.24 -1.62 19.88
CA VAL A 38 6.85 -0.46 20.57
C VAL A 38 6.05 -0.13 21.83
N ARG A 39 4.72 -0.09 21.74
CA ARG A 39 3.85 0.26 22.87
C ARG A 39 3.98 -0.74 24.03
N ASP A 40 4.14 -2.02 23.75
CA ASP A 40 4.25 -3.06 24.77
C ASP A 40 5.58 -3.01 25.55
N ARG A 41 6.63 -2.42 24.96
CA ARG A 41 7.96 -2.32 25.58
C ARG A 41 8.18 -1.04 26.38
N HIS A 42 7.28 -0.07 26.25
CA HIS A 42 7.45 1.27 26.81
C HIS A 42 6.28 1.65 27.72
N SER A 43 6.55 2.49 28.73
CA SER A 43 5.49 2.95 29.64
C SER A 43 4.50 3.88 28.91
N LEU A 44 3.24 3.88 29.33
CA LEU A 44 2.17 4.72 28.76
C LEU A 44 2.51 6.23 28.77
N SER A 45 3.38 6.67 29.67
CA SER A 45 3.79 8.07 29.80
C SER A 45 5.02 8.44 28.97
N SER A 46 5.71 7.46 28.40
CA SER A 46 6.91 7.68 27.58
C SER A 46 6.60 8.31 26.22
N ASP A 47 7.58 9.02 25.66
CA ASP A 47 7.43 9.64 24.35
C ASP A 47 7.43 8.62 23.22
N GLU A 48 8.10 7.47 23.39
CA GLU A 48 8.05 6.36 22.43
C GLU A 48 6.65 5.76 22.35
N TRP A 49 6.01 5.53 23.50
CA TRP A 49 4.64 5.02 23.52
C TRP A 49 3.67 6.00 22.86
N ARG A 50 3.78 7.30 23.18
CA ARG A 50 2.93 8.35 22.59
C ARG A 50 3.14 8.49 21.10
N THR A 51 4.40 8.44 20.64
CA THR A 51 4.76 8.47 19.22
C THR A 51 4.17 7.27 18.48
N ALA A 52 4.32 6.07 19.03
CA ALA A 52 3.77 4.86 18.42
C ALA A 52 2.24 4.88 18.36
N LEU A 53 1.56 5.37 19.40
CA LEU A 53 0.12 5.58 19.39
C LEU A 53 -0.30 6.59 18.31
N ALA A 54 0.35 7.76 18.25
CA ALA A 54 0.03 8.80 17.28
C ALA A 54 0.20 8.29 15.84
N LEU A 55 1.28 7.56 15.57
CA LEU A 55 1.51 6.94 14.26
C LEU A 55 0.47 5.84 13.96
N GLY A 56 0.07 5.04 14.97
CA GLY A 56 -0.98 4.03 14.81
C GLY A 56 -2.35 4.62 14.45
N LEU A 57 -2.69 5.78 15.03
CA LEU A 57 -3.88 6.54 14.67
C LEU A 57 -3.79 7.09 13.24
N ALA A 58 -2.63 7.62 12.85
CA ALA A 58 -2.39 8.12 11.49
C ALA A 58 -2.52 6.99 10.44
N VAL A 59 -1.90 5.83 10.69
CA VAL A 59 -2.02 4.63 9.84
C VAL A 59 -3.47 4.18 9.73
N SER A 60 -4.18 4.10 10.85
CA SER A 60 -5.59 3.65 10.85
C SER A 60 -6.50 4.63 10.10
N GLY A 61 -6.29 5.94 10.29
CA GLY A 61 -7.01 6.98 9.56
C GLY A 61 -6.72 6.95 8.06
N GLN A 62 -5.46 6.75 7.68
CA GLN A 62 -5.07 6.65 6.28
C GLN A 62 -5.62 5.38 5.62
N ALA A 63 -5.54 4.23 6.29
CA ALA A 63 -6.10 2.97 5.81
C ALA A 63 -7.62 3.08 5.59
N ARG A 64 -8.35 3.78 6.49
CA ARG A 64 -9.77 4.07 6.28
C ARG A 64 -10.02 4.85 4.99
N ARG A 65 -9.25 5.92 4.73
CA ARG A 65 -9.36 6.70 3.49
C ARG A 65 -9.11 5.86 2.24
N VAL A 66 -8.17 4.90 2.31
CA VAL A 66 -7.96 3.97 1.19
C VAL A 66 -9.19 3.07 1.01
N ARG A 67 -9.73 2.48 2.08
CA ARG A 67 -10.94 1.63 2.02
C ARG A 67 -12.14 2.37 1.43
N ASP A 68 -12.33 3.64 1.76
CA ASP A 68 -13.44 4.44 1.24
C ASP A 68 -13.40 4.58 -0.30
N THR A 69 -12.24 4.39 -0.93
CA THR A 69 -12.10 4.40 -2.41
C THR A 69 -12.48 3.09 -3.11
N PHE A 70 -12.86 2.06 -2.36
CA PHE A 70 -13.35 0.78 -2.88
C PHE A 70 -14.88 0.72 -2.99
N ALA A 71 -15.59 1.84 -2.80
CA ALA A 71 -17.04 1.89 -2.94
C ALA A 71 -17.52 1.54 -4.36
N ASP A 72 -16.77 1.96 -5.38
CA ASP A 72 -16.93 1.60 -6.79
C ASP A 72 -15.61 1.76 -7.57
N ASP A 73 -15.64 1.47 -8.87
CA ASP A 73 -14.50 1.60 -9.80
C ASP A 73 -14.64 2.80 -10.76
N SER A 74 -15.33 3.86 -10.33
CA SER A 74 -15.35 5.11 -11.07
C SER A 74 -13.93 5.67 -11.23
N ALA A 75 -13.69 6.38 -12.34
CA ALA A 75 -12.40 6.99 -12.62
C ALA A 75 -11.98 8.02 -11.55
N GLU A 76 -12.92 8.58 -10.79
CA GLU A 76 -12.64 9.43 -9.65
C GLU A 76 -12.10 8.63 -8.48
N LEU A 77 -12.80 7.55 -8.09
CA LEU A 77 -12.38 6.69 -6.98
C LEU A 77 -11.07 5.95 -7.28
N LEU A 78 -10.82 5.49 -8.52
CA LEU A 78 -9.54 4.86 -8.85
C LEU A 78 -8.34 5.84 -8.73
N ARG A 79 -8.54 7.11 -9.10
CA ARG A 79 -7.52 8.15 -8.88
C ARG A 79 -7.33 8.45 -7.41
N ALA A 80 -8.41 8.49 -6.64
CA ALA A 80 -8.34 8.64 -5.20
C ALA A 80 -7.61 7.44 -4.56
N ARG A 81 -7.93 6.21 -4.98
CA ARG A 81 -7.31 4.95 -4.54
C ARG A 81 -5.81 5.01 -4.71
N ARG A 82 -5.32 5.37 -5.91
CA ARG A 82 -3.89 5.60 -6.17
C ARG A 82 -3.26 6.57 -5.16
N ARG A 83 -3.86 7.76 -5.01
CA ARG A 83 -3.31 8.80 -4.12
C ARG A 83 -3.26 8.36 -2.67
N GLN A 84 -4.35 7.78 -2.17
CA GLN A 84 -4.45 7.38 -0.76
C GLN A 84 -3.58 6.16 -0.47
N TRP A 85 -3.48 5.23 -1.41
CA TRP A 85 -2.60 4.06 -1.33
C TRP A 85 -1.13 4.48 -1.22
N ASN A 86 -0.65 5.34 -2.12
CA ASN A 86 0.74 5.80 -2.09
C ASN A 86 1.05 6.56 -0.77
N GLN A 87 0.09 7.31 -0.22
CA GLN A 87 0.27 7.91 1.11
C GLN A 87 0.41 6.87 2.22
N LEU A 88 -0.31 5.74 2.16
CA LEU A 88 -0.13 4.65 3.11
C LEU A 88 1.21 3.94 2.93
N VAL A 89 1.65 3.73 1.68
CA VAL A 89 2.98 3.17 1.37
C VAL A 89 4.10 4.08 1.87
N ILE A 90 3.98 5.41 1.73
CA ILE A 90 4.95 6.38 2.27
C ILE A 90 5.08 6.25 3.79
N LEU A 91 3.97 6.08 4.51
CA LEU A 91 4.02 5.83 5.96
C LEU A 91 4.76 4.52 6.28
N ALA A 92 4.72 3.54 5.38
CA ALA A 92 5.36 2.25 5.55
C ALA A 92 6.82 2.19 5.03
N ALA A 93 7.25 3.18 4.25
CA ALA A 93 8.56 3.22 3.61
C ALA A 93 9.75 3.03 4.57
N PRO A 94 9.73 3.51 5.84
CA PRO A 94 10.81 3.24 6.78
C PRO A 94 11.05 1.75 7.10
N TRP A 95 10.14 0.86 6.68
CA TRP A 95 10.22 -0.58 6.89
C TRP A 95 10.43 -1.40 5.61
N ASP A 96 10.77 -0.78 4.48
CA ASP A 96 10.91 -1.44 3.17
C ASP A 96 11.96 -2.58 3.14
N SER A 97 13.00 -2.44 3.96
CA SER A 97 14.12 -3.38 4.12
C SER A 97 13.93 -4.30 5.33
N ALA A 98 12.87 -4.11 6.11
CA ALA A 98 12.58 -4.93 7.28
C ALA A 98 11.96 -6.28 6.88
N ALA A 99 12.22 -7.31 7.69
CA ALA A 99 11.68 -8.64 7.45
C ALA A 99 10.15 -8.65 7.39
N GLY A 100 9.61 -9.33 6.38
CA GLY A 100 8.17 -9.45 6.14
C GLY A 100 7.54 -8.28 5.39
N TYR A 101 8.32 -7.29 4.93
CA TYR A 101 7.81 -6.27 4.01
C TYR A 101 7.60 -6.87 2.60
N ASP A 102 6.38 -6.79 2.08
CA ASP A 102 6.07 -7.25 0.73
C ASP A 102 6.36 -6.14 -0.29
N THR A 103 7.59 -6.10 -0.81
CA THR A 103 8.00 -5.09 -1.80
C THR A 103 7.31 -5.23 -3.15
N ALA A 104 6.70 -6.39 -3.46
CA ALA A 104 5.98 -6.60 -4.70
C ALA A 104 4.56 -6.00 -4.64
N ARG A 105 3.92 -6.01 -3.46
CA ARG A 105 2.57 -5.48 -3.27
C ARG A 105 2.54 -4.11 -2.61
N TRP A 106 3.43 -3.84 -1.66
CA TRP A 106 3.46 -2.59 -0.89
C TRP A 106 4.39 -1.57 -1.53
N CYS A 107 4.06 -1.18 -2.76
CA CYS A 107 4.85 -0.24 -3.55
C CYS A 107 3.98 0.89 -4.09
N ASP A 108 4.62 1.99 -4.49
CA ASP A 108 3.95 3.11 -5.12
C ASP A 108 3.32 2.70 -6.46
N VAL A 109 2.05 3.06 -6.61
CA VAL A 109 1.29 2.84 -7.85
C VAL A 109 1.34 4.11 -8.69
N GLN A 110 1.83 3.99 -9.92
CA GLN A 110 1.96 5.12 -10.84
C GLN A 110 0.71 5.33 -11.69
N HIS A 111 0.02 4.25 -12.06
CA HIS A 111 -1.07 4.27 -13.02
C HIS A 111 -2.40 3.88 -12.40
N VAL A 112 -3.47 4.49 -12.89
CA VAL A 112 -4.82 4.20 -12.42
C VAL A 112 -5.30 2.84 -12.91
N ASP A 113 -5.03 2.53 -14.18
CA ASP A 113 -5.39 1.27 -14.84
C ASP A 113 -4.37 0.88 -15.91
N VAL A 114 -4.57 -0.30 -16.50
CA VAL A 114 -3.70 -0.87 -17.55
C VAL A 114 -3.70 0.00 -18.81
N ALA A 115 -4.79 0.68 -19.13
CA ALA A 115 -4.87 1.54 -20.32
C ALA A 115 -4.01 2.80 -20.17
N GLU A 116 -3.98 3.41 -18.98
CA GLU A 116 -3.09 4.52 -18.63
C GLU A 116 -1.61 4.08 -18.63
N ALA A 117 -1.32 2.90 -18.07
CA ALA A 117 0.02 2.32 -18.09
C ALA A 117 0.52 2.09 -19.53
N ALA A 118 -0.33 1.51 -20.39
CA ALA A 118 -0.01 1.28 -21.80
C ALA A 118 0.26 2.59 -22.57
N LYS A 119 -0.56 3.63 -22.34
CA LYS A 119 -0.35 4.97 -22.94
C LYS A 119 0.97 5.58 -22.50
N SER A 120 1.29 5.52 -21.22
CA SER A 120 2.54 6.04 -20.67
C SER A 120 3.76 5.30 -21.23
N ALA A 121 3.67 3.97 -21.35
CA ALA A 121 4.72 3.14 -21.95
C ALA A 121 4.91 3.41 -23.45
N ALA A 122 3.85 3.78 -24.18
CA ALA A 122 3.95 4.16 -25.59
C ALA A 122 4.64 5.52 -25.76
N ILE A 123 4.30 6.51 -24.93
CA ILE A 123 4.96 7.83 -24.93
C ILE A 123 6.45 7.68 -24.62
N ARG A 124 6.80 6.93 -23.57
CA ARG A 124 8.20 6.68 -23.18
C ARG A 124 9.02 6.06 -24.32
N ARG A 125 8.42 5.14 -25.09
CA ARG A 125 9.06 4.53 -26.28
C ARG A 125 9.24 5.50 -27.45
N SER A 126 8.37 6.51 -27.58
CA SER A 126 8.46 7.50 -28.66
C SER A 126 9.52 8.60 -28.44
N LEU A 127 10.07 8.68 -27.22
CA LEU A 127 11.06 9.67 -26.81
C LEU A 127 12.50 9.10 -26.76
N LEU A 128 12.68 7.80 -27.07
CA LEU A 128 13.96 7.09 -27.18
C LEU A 128 14.29 6.84 -28.65
#